data_AF-A0A060BLS6-F1
#
_entry.id   AF-A0A060BLS6-F1
#
_cell.length_a   1.000
_cell.length_b   1.000
_cell.length_c   1.000
_cell.angle_alpha   90.00
_cell.angle_beta   90.00
_cell.angle_gamma   90.00
#
_symmetry.space_group_name_H-M   'P 1'
#
loop_
_entity.id
_entity.type
_entity.pdbx_description
1 polymer ?
#
loop_
_entity_poly.entity_id
_entity_poly.type
_entity_poly.pdbx_seq_one_letter_code
_entity_poly.pdbx_strand_id
1 'polypeptide(L)'
;MKFSIPKDFLWGGAVAAHQLEGAWQEGGKGPSIADVMTAGANGVSRQITKGIQADKYYPNHEAIDFYHHYPEDIKLFAEMGFKCFRTQLHGREFFLEAMKLNLMKRACTFMINFLPNVINMESNQ
;
A
#
# COMPACT_ATOMS: atom_id res chain seq x y z
N MET A 1 -40.80 5.03 1.43
CA MET A 1 -39.84 3.98 1.06
C MET A 1 -38.59 4.14 1.92
N LYS A 2 -38.09 3.08 2.55
CA LYS A 2 -36.87 3.11 3.36
C LYS A 2 -35.73 2.57 2.51
N PHE A 3 -34.80 3.43 2.09
CA PHE A 3 -33.60 2.99 1.40
C PHE A 3 -32.64 2.36 2.41
N SER A 4 -32.03 1.23 2.04
CA SER A 4 -31.05 0.51 2.85
C SER A 4 -29.86 0.13 1.99
N ILE A 5 -28.68 0.10 2.60
CA ILE A 5 -27.44 -0.30 1.94
C ILE A 5 -27.54 -1.77 1.48
N PRO A 6 -27.02 -2.13 0.29
CA PRO A 6 -27.00 -3.52 -0.17
C PRO A 6 -26.37 -4.47 0.85
N LYS A 7 -26.89 -5.70 0.95
CA LYS A 7 -26.41 -6.69 1.93
C LYS A 7 -24.96 -7.13 1.68
N ASP A 8 -24.50 -6.99 0.45
CA ASP A 8 -23.17 -7.34 -0.05
C ASP A 8 -22.24 -6.12 -0.17
N PHE A 9 -22.62 -4.97 0.43
CA PHE A 9 -21.77 -3.78 0.44
C PHE A 9 -20.40 -4.08 1.06
N LEU A 10 -19.35 -3.68 0.34
CA LEU A 10 -17.95 -3.94 0.70
C LEU A 10 -17.44 -2.90 1.69
N TRP A 11 -17.86 -3.02 2.95
CA TRP A 11 -17.27 -2.26 4.05
C TRP A 11 -15.80 -2.65 4.23
N GLY A 12 -14.93 -1.68 4.46
CA GLY A 12 -13.50 -1.93 4.52
C GLY A 12 -12.67 -0.70 4.80
N GLY A 13 -11.36 -0.86 4.66
CA GLY A 13 -10.37 0.20 4.82
C GLY A 13 -9.50 0.34 3.57
N ALA A 14 -8.91 1.52 3.40
CA ALA A 14 -7.98 1.80 2.33
C ALA A 14 -6.74 2.51 2.88
N VAL A 15 -5.57 2.08 2.40
CA VAL A 15 -4.26 2.62 2.77
C VAL A 15 -3.38 2.70 1.52
N ALA A 16 -2.24 3.38 1.63
CA ALA A 16 -1.24 3.36 0.57
C ALA A 16 0.11 2.83 1.05
N ALA A 17 0.71 1.94 0.25
CA ALA A 17 1.91 1.16 0.58
C ALA A 17 3.03 1.98 1.23
N HIS A 18 3.45 3.07 0.60
CA HIS A 18 4.53 3.93 1.13
C HIS A 18 4.20 4.61 2.47
N GLN A 19 2.92 4.68 2.86
CA GLN A 19 2.49 5.29 4.11
C GLN A 19 2.41 4.31 5.28
N LEU A 20 2.39 2.99 5.00
CA LEU A 20 2.24 1.98 6.07
C LEU A 20 3.28 0.86 6.05
N GLU A 21 3.71 0.39 4.88
CA GLU A 21 4.55 -0.81 4.75
C GLU A 21 5.87 -0.67 5.52
N GLY A 22 6.57 0.44 5.32
CA GLY A 22 7.94 0.59 5.81
C GLY A 22 8.90 -0.26 4.98
N ALA A 23 9.90 -0.83 5.66
CA ALA A 23 10.89 -1.77 5.13
C ALA A 23 11.41 -1.38 3.73
N TRP A 24 11.76 -0.11 3.55
CA TRP A 24 11.90 0.51 2.22
C TRP A 24 12.99 -0.10 1.32
N GLN A 25 13.93 -0.87 1.88
CA GLN A 25 14.97 -1.60 1.15
C GLN A 25 14.83 -3.13 1.21
N GLU A 26 13.80 -3.65 1.87
CA GLU A 26 13.61 -5.10 2.01
C GLU A 26 12.81 -5.69 0.85
N GLY A 27 12.79 -7.01 0.73
CA GLY A 27 11.91 -7.72 -0.20
C GLY A 27 12.12 -7.39 -1.69
N GLY A 28 13.31 -6.89 -2.04
CA GLY A 28 13.66 -6.44 -3.39
C GLY A 28 13.04 -5.11 -3.80
N LYS A 29 12.68 -4.25 -2.84
CA LYS A 29 12.16 -2.91 -3.08
C LYS A 29 13.29 -1.94 -3.46
N GLY A 30 13.08 -1.19 -4.56
CA GLY A 30 13.93 -0.06 -4.92
C GLY A 30 13.40 1.25 -4.30
N PRO A 31 14.25 2.30 -4.21
CA PRO A 31 13.80 3.60 -3.73
C PRO A 31 12.70 4.19 -4.61
N SER A 32 11.65 4.67 -3.96
CA SER A 32 10.53 5.38 -4.57
C SER A 32 10.66 6.90 -4.40
N ILE A 33 9.77 7.66 -5.05
CA ILE A 33 9.69 9.12 -4.84
C ILE A 33 9.40 9.46 -3.38
N ALA A 34 8.64 8.62 -2.66
CA ALA A 34 8.33 8.86 -1.26
C ALA A 34 9.57 8.75 -0.34
N ASP A 35 10.55 7.93 -0.74
CA ASP A 35 11.76 7.68 0.06
C ASP A 35 12.76 8.83 0.02
N VAL A 36 12.55 9.84 -0.84
CA VAL A 36 13.33 11.08 -0.90
C VAL A 36 12.55 12.30 -0.38
N MET A 37 11.37 12.09 0.20
CA MET A 37 10.54 13.14 0.79
C MET A 37 10.70 13.19 2.31
N THR A 38 11.24 14.28 2.84
CA THR A 38 11.42 14.45 4.29
C THR A 38 10.10 14.55 5.03
N ALA A 39 10.11 14.40 6.35
CA ALA A 39 8.97 14.82 7.17
C ALA A 39 8.66 16.31 6.99
N GLY A 40 7.40 16.66 7.24
CA GLY A 40 6.89 18.01 7.31
C GLY A 40 5.96 18.12 8.51
N ALA A 41 5.35 19.29 8.70
CA ALA A 41 4.39 19.56 9.76
C ALA A 41 3.39 20.62 9.30
N ASN A 42 2.43 20.98 10.16
CA ASN A 42 1.56 22.11 9.87
C ASN A 42 2.39 23.40 9.69
N GLY A 43 2.25 24.06 8.54
CA GLY A 43 3.07 25.21 8.17
C GLY A 43 4.50 24.90 7.71
N VAL A 44 4.91 23.63 7.67
CA VAL A 44 6.25 23.20 7.24
C VAL A 44 6.12 22.16 6.12
N SER A 45 6.36 22.59 4.89
CA SER A 45 6.33 21.70 3.71
C SER A 45 7.40 20.60 3.79
N ARG A 46 7.05 19.42 3.27
CA ARG A 46 8.02 18.35 3.02
C ARG A 46 9.03 18.79 1.96
N GLN A 47 10.27 18.32 2.08
CA GLN A 47 11.33 18.61 1.12
C GLN A 47 11.60 17.39 0.25
N ILE A 48 11.72 17.59 -1.07
CA ILE A 48 12.21 16.56 -1.99
C ILE A 48 13.72 16.71 -2.10
N THR A 49 14.44 15.65 -1.73
CA THR A 49 15.91 15.64 -1.70
C THR A 49 16.49 14.97 -2.95
N LYS A 50 17.73 15.31 -3.30
CA LYS A 50 18.49 14.63 -4.38
C LYS A 50 19.06 13.32 -3.83
N GLY A 51 18.22 12.31 -3.74
CA GLY A 51 18.55 11.04 -3.08
C GLY A 51 18.46 11.13 -1.56
N ILE A 52 18.85 10.05 -0.90
CA ILE A 52 18.67 9.88 0.55
C ILE A 52 19.88 10.45 1.28
N GLN A 53 19.62 11.35 2.23
CA GLN A 53 20.63 12.07 3.00
C GLN A 53 20.60 11.61 4.46
N ALA A 54 21.76 11.24 5.01
CA ALA A 54 21.85 10.67 6.36
C ALA A 54 21.43 11.64 7.48
N ASP A 55 21.47 12.95 7.23
CA ASP A 55 21.07 14.01 8.16
C ASP A 55 19.58 14.38 8.09
N LYS A 56 18.80 13.70 7.23
CA LYS A 56 17.38 13.97 7.00
C LYS A 56 16.51 12.82 7.50
N TYR A 57 15.32 13.17 7.97
CA TYR A 57 14.33 12.21 8.41
C TYR A 57 13.29 11.93 7.32
N TYR A 58 13.19 10.66 6.92
CA TYR A 58 12.27 10.14 5.90
C TYR A 58 11.25 9.20 6.56
N PRO A 59 10.05 9.66 6.92
CA PRO A 59 9.12 8.86 7.70
C PRO A 59 8.61 7.62 6.95
N ASN A 60 8.69 7.62 5.62
CA ASN A 60 8.25 6.52 4.76
C ASN A 60 9.18 5.29 4.82
N HIS A 61 10.41 5.45 5.33
CA HIS A 61 11.38 4.36 5.42
C HIS A 61 10.93 3.27 6.39
N GLU A 62 10.39 3.68 7.54
CA GLU A 62 9.87 2.81 8.60
C GLU A 62 8.33 2.75 8.60
N ALA A 63 7.67 3.88 8.30
CA ALA A 63 6.21 4.01 8.34
C ALA A 63 5.60 3.50 9.68
N ILE A 64 4.70 2.51 9.63
CA ILE A 64 4.18 1.83 10.82
C ILE A 64 4.61 0.36 10.88
N ASP A 65 5.57 -0.01 10.03
CA ASP A 65 6.10 -1.37 9.90
C ASP A 65 5.05 -2.46 9.57
N PHE A 66 4.08 -2.12 8.72
CA PHE A 66 3.08 -3.08 8.24
C PHE A 66 3.72 -4.25 7.48
N TYR A 67 4.90 -4.07 6.87
CA TYR A 67 5.61 -5.14 6.16
C TYR A 67 5.91 -6.35 7.07
N HIS A 68 6.20 -6.12 8.35
CA HIS A 68 6.43 -7.20 9.32
C HIS A 68 5.17 -7.59 10.10
N HIS A 69 4.24 -6.65 10.30
CA HIS A 69 3.04 -6.83 11.14
C HIS A 69 1.74 -7.15 10.38
N TYR A 70 1.78 -7.23 9.04
CA TYR A 70 0.57 -7.46 8.25
C TYR A 70 -0.27 -8.69 8.67
N PRO A 71 0.30 -9.84 9.12
CA PRO A 71 -0.53 -10.97 9.55
C PRO A 71 -1.42 -10.61 10.75
N GLU A 72 -0.87 -9.89 11.73
CA GLU A 72 -1.58 -9.42 12.91
C GLU A 72 -2.59 -8.32 12.56
N ASP A 73 -2.20 -7.37 11.71
CA ASP A 73 -3.07 -6.26 11.31
C ASP A 73 -4.27 -6.75 10.48
N ILE A 74 -4.08 -7.75 9.63
CA ILE A 74 -5.17 -8.40 8.89
C ILE A 74 -6.15 -9.08 9.82
N LYS A 75 -5.66 -9.67 10.92
CA LYS A 75 -6.53 -10.26 11.94
C LYS A 75 -7.40 -9.19 12.60
N LEU A 76 -6.84 -8.02 12.92
CA LEU A 76 -7.61 -6.89 13.44
C LEU A 76 -8.66 -6.40 12.44
N PHE A 77 -8.34 -6.34 11.15
CA PHE A 77 -9.32 -6.00 10.10
C PHE A 77 -10.46 -7.02 10.02
N ALA A 78 -10.15 -8.30 10.17
CA ALA A 78 -11.15 -9.36 10.21
C ALA A 78 -12.04 -9.27 11.46
N GLU A 79 -11.47 -8.96 12.64
CA GLU A 79 -12.21 -8.74 13.89
C GLU A 79 -13.19 -7.56 13.79
N MET A 80 -12.81 -6.49 13.09
CA MET A 80 -13.70 -5.36 12.78
C MET A 80 -14.78 -5.67 11.73
N GLY A 81 -14.72 -6.85 11.10
CA GLY A 81 -15.71 -7.28 10.12
C GLY A 81 -15.50 -6.72 8.70
N PHE A 82 -14.28 -6.29 8.35
CA PHE A 82 -13.97 -5.81 7.01
C PHE A 82 -14.33 -6.87 5.95
N LYS A 83 -15.02 -6.41 4.90
CA LYS A 83 -15.38 -7.18 3.71
C LYS A 83 -14.40 -6.94 2.55
N CYS A 84 -13.68 -5.82 2.58
CA CYS A 84 -12.58 -5.52 1.67
C CYS A 84 -11.46 -4.74 2.40
N PHE A 85 -10.26 -4.78 1.84
CA PHE A 85 -9.13 -3.98 2.27
C PHE A 85 -8.35 -3.57 1.03
N ARG A 86 -8.14 -2.27 0.82
CA ARG A 86 -7.47 -1.76 -0.38
C ARG A 86 -6.08 -1.23 -0.02
N THR A 87 -5.06 -1.74 -0.70
CA THR A 87 -3.69 -1.20 -0.63
C THR A 87 -3.00 -1.30 -2.01
N GLN A 88 -1.84 -0.66 -2.18
CA GLN A 88 -0.87 -1.03 -3.21
C GLN A 88 0.14 -2.03 -2.63
N LEU A 89 0.91 -2.67 -3.48
CA LEU A 89 1.98 -3.60 -3.09
C LEU A 89 3.30 -3.01 -3.58
N HIS A 90 4.29 -2.84 -2.70
CA HIS A 90 5.68 -2.61 -3.10
C HIS A 90 6.58 -3.76 -2.65
N GLY A 91 7.59 -4.06 -3.46
CA GLY A 91 8.50 -5.19 -3.22
C GLY A 91 7.98 -6.49 -3.86
N ARG A 92 8.90 -7.28 -4.40
CA ARG A 92 8.58 -8.51 -5.13
C ARG A 92 8.12 -9.60 -4.17
N GLU A 93 8.76 -9.71 -3.01
CA GLU A 93 8.47 -10.76 -2.03
C GLU A 93 7.08 -10.56 -1.40
N PHE A 94 6.77 -9.34 -0.97
CA PHE A 94 5.45 -8.99 -0.42
C PHE A 94 4.33 -9.25 -1.42
N PHE A 95 4.54 -8.91 -2.70
CA PHE A 95 3.60 -9.22 -3.77
C PHE A 95 3.32 -10.73 -3.89
N LEU A 96 4.37 -11.56 -3.90
CA LEU A 96 4.24 -13.02 -4.00
C LEU A 96 3.53 -13.63 -2.78
N GLU A 97 3.79 -13.10 -1.59
CA GLU A 97 3.17 -13.59 -0.36
C GLU A 97 1.69 -13.19 -0.26
N ALA A 98 1.35 -11.95 -0.62
CA ALA A 98 -0.03 -11.48 -0.71
C ALA A 98 -0.87 -12.30 -1.70
N MET A 99 -0.26 -12.78 -2.79
CA MET A 99 -0.93 -13.68 -3.74
C MET A 99 -1.27 -15.05 -3.14
N LYS A 100 -0.44 -15.60 -2.25
CA LYS A 100 -0.67 -16.93 -1.63
C LYS A 100 -1.79 -16.92 -0.60
N LEU A 101 -1.92 -15.82 0.16
CA LEU A 101 -2.82 -15.75 1.31
C LEU A 101 -4.31 -15.62 0.95
N ASN A 102 -4.68 -15.65 -0.33
CA ASN A 102 -6.07 -15.46 -0.79
C ASN A 102 -6.72 -14.15 -0.31
N LEU A 103 -5.93 -13.23 0.26
CA LEU A 103 -6.32 -11.85 0.63
C LEU A 103 -7.03 -11.15 -0.52
N MET A 104 -6.68 -11.55 -1.75
CA MET A 104 -7.10 -10.96 -3.00
C MET A 104 -8.51 -11.33 -3.47
N LYS A 105 -9.23 -12.25 -2.80
CA LYS A 105 -10.56 -12.70 -3.29
C LYS A 105 -11.62 -11.60 -3.32
N ARG A 106 -11.47 -10.49 -2.58
CA ARG A 106 -12.38 -9.32 -2.64
C ARG A 106 -11.71 -7.94 -2.54
N ALA A 107 -10.40 -7.90 -2.24
CA ALA A 107 -9.63 -6.68 -1.97
C ALA A 107 -9.04 -5.99 -3.21
N CYS A 108 -8.67 -6.75 -4.25
CA CYS A 108 -7.75 -6.28 -5.30
C CYS A 108 -8.25 -6.43 -6.75
N THR A 109 -9.56 -6.39 -7.00
CA THR A 109 -10.09 -6.44 -8.39
C THR A 109 -9.66 -5.22 -9.24
N PHE A 110 -9.16 -4.14 -8.63
CA PHE A 110 -8.78 -2.93 -9.37
C PHE A 110 -7.33 -2.94 -9.89
N MET A 111 -6.35 -3.50 -9.15
CA MET A 111 -4.95 -3.48 -9.60
C MET A 111 -4.55 -4.65 -10.50
N ILE A 112 -5.10 -5.84 -10.28
CA ILE A 112 -4.79 -7.04 -11.07
C ILE A 112 -5.27 -6.91 -12.53
N ASN A 113 -6.37 -6.18 -12.75
CA ASN A 113 -6.91 -5.94 -14.09
C ASN A 113 -6.32 -4.71 -14.80
N PHE A 114 -5.51 -3.89 -14.11
CA PHE A 114 -4.92 -2.67 -14.69
C PHE A 114 -3.54 -2.96 -15.28
N LEU A 115 -2.71 -3.77 -14.63
CA LEU A 115 -1.35 -4.09 -15.07
C LEU A 115 -1.27 -4.74 -16.47
N PRO A 116 -2.10 -5.72 -16.85
CA PRO A 116 -2.04 -6.30 -18.21
C PRO A 116 -2.48 -5.29 -19.29
N ASN A 117 -3.36 -4.36 -18.94
CA ASN A 117 -3.89 -3.37 -19.90
C ASN A 117 -2.96 -2.17 -20.07
N VAL A 118 -2.15 -1.83 -19.06
CA VAL A 118 -1.12 -0.77 -19.16
C VAL A 118 0.14 -1.27 -19.86
N ILE A 119 0.59 -2.49 -19.58
CA ILE A 119 1.76 -3.10 -20.25
C ILE A 119 1.52 -3.22 -21.77
N ASN A 120 0.29 -3.50 -22.20
CA ASN A 120 -0.07 -3.57 -23.63
C ASN A 120 -0.31 -2.20 -24.30
N MET A 121 -0.39 -1.11 -23.53
CA MET A 121 -0.50 0.25 -24.10
C MET A 121 0.87 0.87 -24.41
N GLU A 122 1.95 0.41 -23.79
CA GLU A 122 3.33 0.88 -24.06
C GLU A 122 4.04 0.09 -25.18
N SER A 123 3.50 -1.06 -25.61
CA SER A 123 4.05 -1.84 -26.73
C SER A 123 3.51 -1.44 -28.11
N ASN A 124 2.73 -0.36 -28.19
CA ASN A 124 2.10 0.14 -29.42
C ASN A 124 2.37 1.63 -29.67
N GLN A 125 3.47 2.16 -29.12
CA GLN A 125 4.09 3.41 -29.57
C GLN A 125 5.41 3.14 -30.28
#